data_AF-A0A0X3UAE6-F1
#
_entry.id   AF-A0A0X3UAE6-F1
#
_cell.length_a   1.000
_cell.length_b   1.000
_cell.length_c   1.000
_cell.angle_alpha   90.00
_cell.angle_beta   90.00
_cell.angle_gamma   90.00
#
_symmetry.space_group_name_H-M   'P 1'
#
loop_
_entity.id
_entity.type
_entity.pdbx_description
1 polymer ?
#
loop_
_entity_poly.entity_id
_entity_poly.type
_entity_poly.pdbx_seq_one_letter_code
_entity_poly.pdbx_strand_id
1 'polypeptide(L)'
;MFEDDFPLLSTPSLVALIMHKAEAGPITLETCEAALADLFRQANEEPGLPPETLRQRLAEHLSDLEIAGILKPEADGKWRLTERGVAALRQHPDGLDQSDLMQYPEYAAHIRATAHHASGMDPRETSYDQGYKARRDGQPLTANPYAFDSVDHQSWENGWMEAADEEPKG
;
A
#
# COMPACT_ATOMS: atom_id res chain seq x y z
N MET A 1 -1.14 -17.55 16.77
CA MET A 1 -1.16 -16.46 17.76
C MET A 1 -0.43 -15.34 17.07
N PHE A 2 -1.16 -14.44 16.42
CA PHE A 2 -0.52 -13.35 15.67
C PHE A 2 -0.01 -12.34 16.70
N GLU A 3 1.30 -12.18 16.71
CA GLU A 3 2.08 -11.34 17.60
C GLU A 3 1.90 -9.87 17.17
N ASP A 4 1.80 -8.96 18.15
CA ASP A 4 1.73 -7.50 17.99
C ASP A 4 0.37 -6.90 17.55
N ASP A 5 -0.73 -7.29 18.21
CA ASP A 5 -2.01 -6.58 18.12
C ASP A 5 -1.96 -5.30 18.98
N PHE A 6 -1.32 -4.26 18.45
CA PHE A 6 -1.45 -2.89 18.98
C PHE A 6 -2.65 -2.24 18.28
N PRO A 7 -3.86 -2.27 18.85
CA PRO A 7 -5.06 -1.73 18.18
C PRO A 7 -4.91 -0.24 17.84
N LEU A 8 -4.07 0.48 18.58
CA LEU A 8 -3.75 1.89 18.33
C LEU A 8 -2.82 2.11 17.13
N LEU A 9 -2.09 1.08 16.71
CA LEU A 9 -1.21 1.07 15.55
C LEU A 9 -1.82 0.38 14.34
N SER A 10 -3.07 -0.09 14.44
CA SER A 10 -3.81 -0.58 13.30
C SER A 10 -4.03 0.56 12.30
N THR A 11 -3.94 0.23 11.00
CA THR A 11 -4.23 1.14 9.89
C THR A 11 -5.51 1.97 10.07
N PRO A 12 -6.68 1.38 10.37
CA PRO A 12 -7.91 2.15 10.58
C PRO A 12 -7.79 3.17 11.71
N SER A 13 -7.19 2.80 12.86
CA SER A 13 -7.00 3.68 14.01
C SER A 13 -6.12 4.88 13.70
N LEU A 14 -5.02 4.67 12.97
CA LEU A 14 -4.12 5.74 12.54
C LEU A 14 -4.80 6.68 11.54
N VAL A 15 -5.53 6.12 10.57
CA VAL A 15 -6.30 6.91 9.59
C VAL A 15 -7.39 7.72 10.28
N ALA A 16 -8.12 7.13 11.22
CA ALA A 16 -9.14 7.81 12.02
C ALA A 16 -8.52 9.01 12.76
N LEU A 17 -7.40 8.81 13.46
CA LEU A 17 -6.69 9.87 14.17
C LEU A 17 -6.36 11.04 13.23
N ILE A 18 -5.80 10.74 12.05
CA ILE A 18 -5.44 11.74 11.05
C ILE A 18 -6.68 12.50 10.57
N MET A 19 -7.76 11.79 10.22
CA MET A 19 -8.98 12.40 9.69
C MET A 19 -9.72 13.25 10.74
N HIS A 20 -9.84 12.78 11.98
CA HIS A 20 -10.45 13.55 13.09
C HIS A 20 -9.65 14.82 13.40
N LYS A 21 -8.31 14.76 13.34
CA LYS A 21 -7.48 15.96 13.48
C LYS A 21 -7.63 16.91 12.29
N ALA A 22 -7.72 16.38 11.07
CA ALA A 22 -7.92 17.16 9.86
C ALA A 22 -9.31 17.83 9.79
N GLU A 23 -10.32 17.26 10.45
CA GLU A 23 -11.65 17.88 10.59
C GLU A 23 -11.58 19.17 11.43
N ALA A 24 -10.76 19.18 12.49
CA ALA A 24 -10.59 20.34 13.36
C ALA A 24 -9.77 21.47 12.72
N GLY A 25 -8.97 21.19 11.69
CA GLY A 25 -8.18 22.18 10.97
C GLY A 25 -7.04 21.56 10.14
N PRO A 26 -6.22 22.39 9.49
CA PRO A 26 -5.04 21.93 8.76
C PRO A 26 -4.08 21.17 9.69
N ILE A 27 -3.60 20.02 9.25
CA ILE A 27 -2.69 19.15 10.01
C ILE A 27 -1.31 19.10 9.37
N THR A 28 -0.29 18.92 10.18
CA THR A 28 1.06 18.51 9.79
C THR A 28 1.38 17.13 10.36
N LEU A 29 2.45 16.52 9.86
CA LEU A 29 3.00 15.28 10.42
C LEU A 29 3.27 15.42 11.93
N GLU A 30 3.84 16.55 12.35
CA GLU A 30 4.16 16.83 13.76
C GLU A 30 2.91 16.87 14.66
N THR A 31 1.80 17.47 14.18
CA THR A 31 0.53 17.43 14.92
C THR A 31 -0.06 16.02 15.01
N CYS A 32 0.13 15.18 13.99
CA CYS A 32 -0.31 13.79 14.01
C CYS A 32 0.54 12.96 14.98
N GLU A 33 1.86 13.15 14.99
CA GLU A 33 2.77 12.54 15.95
C GLU A 33 2.42 12.92 17.40
N ALA A 34 2.18 14.22 17.65
CA ALA A 34 1.78 14.69 18.97
C ALA A 34 0.43 14.11 19.41
N ALA A 35 -0.52 13.98 18.48
CA ALA A 35 -1.82 13.37 18.74
C ALA A 35 -1.70 11.89 19.08
N LEU A 36 -0.86 11.16 18.35
CA LEU A 36 -0.62 9.74 18.57
C LEU A 36 0.07 9.52 19.93
N ALA A 37 1.09 10.33 20.25
CA ALA A 37 1.78 10.27 21.53
C ALA A 37 0.85 10.58 22.71
N ASP A 38 -0.08 11.52 22.54
CA ASP A 38 -1.09 11.82 23.57
C ASP A 38 -2.07 10.66 23.74
N LEU A 39 -2.45 9.98 22.66
CA LEU A 39 -3.33 8.81 22.69
C LEU A 39 -2.67 7.65 23.46
N PHE A 40 -1.40 7.34 23.19
CA PHE A 40 -0.63 6.36 23.96
C PHE A 40 -0.53 6.73 25.44
N ARG A 41 -0.28 8.01 25.74
CA ARG A 41 -0.24 8.51 27.12
C ARG A 41 -1.59 8.33 27.83
N GLN A 42 -2.70 8.61 27.16
CA GLN A 42 -4.04 8.44 27.71
C GLN A 42 -4.38 6.96 27.94
N ALA A 43 -3.95 6.07 27.04
CA ALA A 43 -4.11 4.63 27.16
C ALA A 43 -3.16 4.01 28.22
N ASN A 44 -2.17 4.77 28.69
CA ASN A 44 -1.08 4.29 29.54
C ASN A 44 -0.34 3.10 28.89
N GLU A 45 -0.17 3.19 27.57
CA GLU A 45 0.51 2.21 26.74
C GLU A 45 1.79 2.81 26.16
N GLU A 46 2.82 1.98 26.00
CA GLU A 46 3.99 2.35 25.21
C GLU A 46 3.79 1.83 23.79
N PRO A 47 4.11 2.63 22.76
CA PRO A 47 3.83 2.27 21.37
C PRO A 47 4.55 1.01 20.86
N GLY A 48 5.46 0.40 21.64
CA GLY A 48 6.20 -0.81 21.26
C GLY A 48 7.18 -0.64 20.08
N LEU A 49 7.03 0.44 19.31
CA LEU A 49 7.80 0.78 18.12
C LEU A 49 8.69 2.00 18.37
N PRO A 50 9.86 2.05 17.71
CA PRO A 50 10.70 3.24 17.75
C PRO A 50 9.97 4.44 17.09
N PRO A 51 10.22 5.66 17.59
CA PRO A 51 9.51 6.86 17.13
C PRO A 51 9.70 7.13 15.63
N GLU A 52 10.86 6.78 15.07
CA GLU A 52 11.15 6.92 13.65
C GLU A 52 10.24 6.04 12.77
N THR A 53 9.96 4.81 13.21
CA THR A 53 9.05 3.90 12.51
C THR A 53 7.60 4.37 12.61
N LEU A 54 7.18 4.91 13.75
CA LEU A 54 5.85 5.51 13.89
C LEU A 54 5.68 6.71 12.96
N ARG A 55 6.69 7.57 12.90
CA ARG A 55 6.71 8.72 11.99
C ARG A 55 6.63 8.29 10.54
N GLN A 56 7.38 7.25 10.14
CA GLN A 56 7.33 6.71 8.79
C GLN A 56 5.92 6.20 8.45
N ARG A 57 5.31 5.39 9.33
CA ARG A 57 3.94 4.90 9.12
C ARG A 57 2.92 6.01 8.99
N LEU A 58 3.01 7.05 9.83
CA LEU A 58 2.13 8.22 9.73
C LEU A 58 2.33 8.96 8.40
N ALA A 59 3.57 9.11 7.94
CA ALA A 59 3.88 9.75 6.66
C ALA A 59 3.35 8.93 5.45
N GLU A 60 3.44 7.60 5.52
CA GLU A 60 2.86 6.70 4.52
C GLU A 60 1.34 6.87 4.45
N HIS A 61 0.64 6.83 5.58
CA HIS A 61 -0.81 7.02 5.61
C HIS A 61 -1.24 8.43 5.16
N LEU A 62 -0.49 9.49 5.48
CA LEU A 62 -0.76 10.82 4.94
C LEU A 62 -0.65 10.84 3.41
N SER A 63 0.35 10.14 2.87
CA SER A 63 0.56 10.02 1.42
C SER A 63 -0.56 9.22 0.76
N ASP A 64 -0.97 8.10 1.35
CA ASP A 64 -2.09 7.28 0.87
C ASP A 64 -3.39 8.09 0.80
N LEU A 65 -3.68 8.87 1.85
CA LEU A 65 -4.87 9.72 1.93
C LEU A 65 -4.81 10.90 0.97
N GLU A 66 -3.62 11.43 0.70
CA GLU A 66 -3.40 12.44 -0.34
C GLU A 66 -3.68 11.85 -1.73
N ILE A 67 -3.15 10.66 -2.02
CA ILE A 67 -3.34 9.96 -3.30
C ILE A 67 -4.82 9.63 -3.52
N ALA A 68 -5.54 9.19 -2.47
CA ALA A 68 -6.98 8.94 -2.52
C ALA A 68 -7.83 10.23 -2.68
N GLY A 69 -7.21 11.41 -2.55
CA GLY A 69 -7.88 12.71 -2.59
C GLY A 69 -8.73 12.99 -1.34
N ILE A 70 -8.50 12.27 -0.25
CA ILE A 70 -9.13 12.48 1.06
C ILE A 70 -8.49 13.70 1.73
N LEU A 71 -7.18 13.81 1.63
CA LEU A 71 -6.41 14.96 2.04
C LEU A 71 -5.91 15.72 0.80
N LYS A 72 -5.76 17.02 0.96
CA LYS A 72 -5.10 17.88 -0.03
C LYS A 72 -3.92 18.59 0.61
N PRO A 73 -2.74 18.57 -0.01
CA PRO A 73 -1.61 19.36 0.46
C PRO A 73 -1.91 20.85 0.30
N GLU A 74 -1.63 21.60 1.36
CA GLU A 74 -1.56 23.06 1.39
C GLU A 74 -0.09 23.51 1.41
N ALA A 75 0.13 24.82 1.32
CA ALA A 75 1.45 25.40 1.53
C ALA A 75 2.00 25.00 2.91
N ASP A 76 3.33 24.97 3.02
CA ASP A 76 4.04 24.77 4.30
C ASP A 76 4.00 23.33 4.85
N GLY A 77 3.76 22.33 3.99
CA GLY A 77 3.74 20.91 4.41
C GLY A 77 2.53 20.57 5.28
N LYS A 78 1.41 21.25 5.05
CA LYS A 78 0.14 21.04 5.75
C LYS A 78 -0.79 20.24 4.84
N TRP A 79 -1.68 19.47 5.44
CA TRP A 79 -2.76 18.80 4.76
C TRP A 79 -4.09 19.28 5.30
N ARG A 80 -5.07 19.38 4.40
CA ARG A 80 -6.45 19.72 4.75
C ARG A 80 -7.39 18.64 4.26
N LEU A 81 -8.41 18.34 5.06
CA LEU A 81 -9.48 17.45 4.67
C LEU A 81 -10.27 18.03 3.48
N THR A 82 -10.49 17.23 2.45
CA THR A 82 -11.32 17.60 1.29
C THR A 82 -12.81 17.33 1.58
N GLU A 83 -13.71 17.79 0.72
CA GLU A 83 -15.14 17.43 0.81
C GLU A 83 -15.34 15.91 0.72
N ARG A 84 -14.53 15.23 -0.11
CA ARG A 84 -14.49 13.76 -0.19
C ARG A 84 -14.04 13.15 1.15
N GLY A 85 -13.00 13.70 1.76
CA GLY A 85 -12.52 13.24 3.06
C GLY A 85 -13.54 13.42 4.19
N VAL A 86 -14.28 14.53 4.20
CA VAL A 86 -15.39 14.75 5.15
C VAL A 86 -16.50 13.73 4.94
N ALA A 87 -16.86 13.43 3.69
CA ALA A 87 -17.87 12.41 3.38
C ALA A 87 -17.40 11.01 3.82
N ALA A 88 -16.13 10.69 3.59
CA ALA A 88 -15.53 9.43 4.01
C ALA A 88 -15.51 9.29 5.54
N LEU A 89 -15.14 10.34 6.27
CA LEU A 89 -15.15 10.34 7.75
C LEU A 89 -16.56 10.10 8.31
N ARG A 90 -17.59 10.67 7.67
CA ARG A 90 -18.99 10.45 8.08
C ARG A 90 -19.47 9.02 7.83
N GLN A 91 -18.97 8.38 6.78
CA GLN A 91 -19.30 6.99 6.45
C GLN A 91 -18.50 6.00 7.31
N HIS A 92 -17.25 6.34 7.64
CA HIS A 92 -16.32 5.51 8.39
C HIS A 92 -15.66 6.33 9.51
N PRO A 93 -16.37 6.56 10.64
CA PRO A 93 -15.86 7.36 11.76
C PRO A 93 -14.68 6.69 12.49
N ASP A 94 -14.57 5.36 12.40
CA ASP A 94 -13.48 4.55 12.95
C ASP A 94 -12.25 4.47 12.02
N GLY A 95 -12.25 5.21 10.91
CA GLY A 95 -11.17 5.25 9.94
C GLY A 95 -11.39 4.35 8.72
N LEU A 96 -10.50 4.46 7.74
CA LEU A 96 -10.56 3.71 6.50
C LEU A 96 -9.47 2.65 6.48
N ASP A 97 -9.81 1.47 6.01
CA ASP A 97 -8.84 0.42 5.71
C ASP A 97 -8.38 0.51 4.24
N GLN A 98 -7.32 -0.22 3.90
CA GLN A 98 -6.87 -0.39 2.52
C GLN A 98 -8.01 -0.84 1.59
N SER A 99 -8.93 -1.68 2.06
CA SER A 99 -10.09 -2.13 1.29
C SER A 99 -11.04 -0.98 0.92
N ASP A 100 -11.23 -0.02 1.83
CA ASP A 100 -12.03 1.18 1.58
C ASP A 100 -11.29 2.14 0.65
N LEU A 101 -9.96 2.28 0.84
CA LEU A 101 -9.13 3.11 -0.01
C LEU A 101 -9.07 2.61 -1.46
N MET A 102 -9.13 1.30 -1.67
CA MET A 102 -9.17 0.67 -3.00
C MET A 102 -10.42 1.03 -3.81
N GLN A 103 -11.47 1.59 -3.19
CA GLN A 103 -12.62 2.13 -3.91
C GLN A 103 -12.31 3.44 -4.64
N TYR A 104 -11.25 4.15 -4.25
CA TYR A 104 -10.81 5.36 -4.94
C TYR A 104 -9.91 4.99 -6.14
N PRO A 105 -10.27 5.37 -7.37
CA PRO A 105 -9.54 4.95 -8.56
C PRO A 105 -8.10 5.48 -8.59
N GLU A 106 -7.84 6.63 -7.98
CA GLU A 106 -6.49 7.22 -7.86
C GLU A 106 -5.59 6.36 -6.97
N TYR A 107 -6.12 5.90 -5.83
CA TYR A 107 -5.41 5.00 -4.92
C TYR A 107 -5.25 3.60 -5.51
N ALA A 108 -6.29 3.04 -6.11
CA ALA A 108 -6.20 1.75 -6.80
C ALA A 108 -5.15 1.77 -7.93
N ALA A 109 -5.05 2.87 -8.68
CA ALA A 109 -4.01 3.04 -9.70
C ALA A 109 -2.62 3.14 -9.08
N HIS A 110 -2.47 3.87 -7.96
CA HIS A 110 -1.22 3.94 -7.23
C HIS A 110 -0.79 2.57 -6.72
N ILE A 111 -1.67 1.83 -6.04
CA ILE A 111 -1.37 0.49 -5.53
C ILE A 111 -1.04 -0.48 -6.66
N ARG A 112 -1.71 -0.40 -7.82
CA ARG A 112 -1.29 -1.19 -8.99
C ARG A 112 0.12 -0.82 -9.44
N ALA A 113 0.43 0.47 -9.55
CA ALA A 113 1.75 0.94 -9.95
C ALA A 113 2.85 0.57 -8.94
N THR A 114 2.58 0.67 -7.63
CA THR A 114 3.53 0.33 -6.57
C THR A 114 3.58 -1.17 -6.29
N ALA A 115 2.51 -1.94 -6.45
CA ALA A 115 2.54 -3.40 -6.41
C ALA A 115 3.43 -3.93 -7.54
N HIS A 116 3.27 -3.41 -8.77
CA HIS A 116 4.18 -3.73 -9.87
C HIS A 116 5.64 -3.32 -9.60
N HIS A 117 5.90 -2.40 -8.66
CA HIS A 117 7.25 -2.02 -8.24
C HIS A 117 7.77 -2.79 -7.00
N ALA A 118 6.90 -3.15 -6.05
CA ALA A 118 7.23 -3.94 -4.85
C ALA A 118 7.47 -5.42 -5.19
N SER A 119 6.84 -5.90 -6.27
CA SER A 119 7.15 -7.15 -6.97
C SER A 119 8.58 -7.25 -7.52
N GLY A 120 9.37 -6.17 -7.46
CA GLY A 120 10.77 -6.15 -7.89
C GLY A 120 11.77 -6.79 -6.92
N MET A 121 11.34 -7.40 -5.81
CA MET A 121 12.24 -8.07 -4.84
C MET A 121 12.11 -9.59 -4.76
N ASP A 122 11.31 -10.24 -5.62
CA ASP A 122 11.46 -11.67 -5.88
C ASP A 122 12.07 -11.87 -7.27
N PRO A 123 13.36 -12.23 -7.41
CA PRO A 123 13.96 -12.52 -8.72
C PRO A 123 13.18 -13.61 -9.49
N ARG A 124 12.38 -14.42 -8.78
CA ARG A 124 11.48 -15.44 -9.33
C ARG A 124 10.26 -14.87 -10.06
N GLU A 125 9.67 -13.78 -9.56
CA GLU A 125 8.51 -13.13 -10.19
C GLU A 125 8.93 -12.45 -11.50
N THR A 126 10.12 -11.85 -11.52
CA THR A 126 10.68 -11.24 -12.74
C THR A 126 10.95 -12.30 -13.82
N SER A 127 11.41 -13.50 -13.44
CA SER A 127 11.67 -14.61 -14.37
C SER A 127 10.37 -15.25 -14.87
N TYR A 128 9.35 -15.37 -13.99
CA TYR A 128 8.01 -15.84 -14.34
C TYR A 128 7.30 -14.94 -15.36
N ASP A 129 7.19 -13.64 -15.07
CA ASP A 129 6.58 -12.65 -15.96
C ASP A 129 7.28 -12.57 -17.32
N GLN A 130 8.61 -12.74 -17.34
CA GLN A 130 9.37 -12.82 -18.59
C GLN A 130 8.97 -14.02 -19.43
N GLY A 131 8.73 -15.19 -18.81
CA GLY A 131 8.28 -16.39 -19.50
C GLY A 131 6.87 -16.24 -20.07
N TYR A 132 5.97 -15.71 -19.25
CA TYR A 132 4.60 -15.40 -19.63
C TYR A 132 4.56 -14.44 -20.83
N LYS A 133 5.33 -13.34 -20.75
CA LYS A 133 5.45 -12.36 -21.84
C LYS A 133 6.08 -12.97 -23.09
N ALA A 134 7.11 -13.80 -22.96
CA ALA A 134 7.76 -14.44 -24.10
C ALA A 134 6.78 -15.30 -24.90
N ARG A 135 5.87 -16.03 -24.24
CA ARG A 135 4.80 -16.77 -24.93
C ARG A 135 3.82 -15.85 -25.66
N ARG A 136 3.38 -14.77 -25.00
CA ARG A 136 2.50 -13.75 -25.61
C ARG A 136 3.13 -13.06 -26.82
N ASP A 137 4.45 -12.94 -26.83
CA ASP A 137 5.25 -12.39 -27.93
C ASP A 137 5.57 -13.45 -29.03
N GLY A 138 5.11 -14.69 -28.86
CA GLY A 138 5.28 -15.78 -29.82
C GLY A 138 6.65 -16.47 -29.77
N GLN A 139 7.43 -16.23 -28.72
CA GLN A 139 8.75 -16.84 -28.56
C GLN A 139 8.63 -18.30 -28.12
N PRO A 140 9.50 -19.20 -28.60
CA PRO A 140 9.48 -20.61 -28.22
C PRO A 140 9.99 -20.81 -26.79
N LEU A 141 9.60 -21.91 -26.13
CA LEU A 141 10.08 -22.28 -24.79
C LEU A 141 11.62 -22.37 -24.70
N THR A 142 12.28 -22.73 -25.81
CA THR A 142 13.75 -22.78 -25.90
C THR A 142 14.43 -21.40 -25.90
N ALA A 143 13.67 -20.30 -25.94
CA ALA A 143 14.18 -18.94 -25.82
C ALA A 143 14.45 -18.53 -24.36
N ASN A 144 14.25 -19.44 -23.40
CA ASN A 144 14.56 -19.21 -22.00
C ASN A 144 16.04 -18.75 -21.83
N PRO A 145 16.29 -17.54 -21.31
CA PRO A 145 17.65 -17.01 -21.16
C PRO A 145 18.39 -17.60 -19.95
N TYR A 146 17.70 -18.33 -19.07
CA TYR A 146 18.23 -18.86 -17.83
C TYR A 146 18.81 -20.28 -17.99
N ALA A 147 19.86 -20.60 -17.23
CA ALA A 147 20.49 -21.92 -17.24
C ALA A 147 19.54 -23.00 -16.71
N PHE A 148 19.50 -24.17 -17.35
CA PHE A 148 18.53 -25.25 -17.07
C PHE A 148 18.42 -25.69 -15.59
N ASP A 149 19.50 -25.57 -14.82
CA ASP A 149 19.55 -25.96 -13.41
C ASP A 149 19.24 -24.81 -12.43
N SER A 150 18.73 -23.67 -12.93
CA SER A 150 18.39 -22.53 -12.07
C SER A 150 16.90 -22.48 -11.73
N VAL A 151 16.60 -21.93 -10.55
CA VAL A 151 15.22 -21.67 -10.12
C VAL A 151 14.53 -20.67 -11.05
N ASP A 152 15.29 -19.76 -11.66
CA ASP A 152 14.80 -18.81 -12.66
C ASP A 152 14.37 -19.50 -13.96
N HIS A 153 15.07 -20.57 -14.37
CA HIS A 153 14.69 -21.36 -15.53
C HIS A 153 13.33 -22.00 -15.33
N GLN A 154 13.12 -22.67 -14.20
CA GLN A 154 11.84 -23.27 -13.85
C GLN A 154 10.73 -22.23 -13.73
N SER A 155 11.02 -21.07 -13.13
CA SER A 155 10.03 -20.00 -12.97
C SER A 155 9.61 -19.42 -14.33
N TRP A 156 10.56 -19.19 -15.23
CA TRP A 156 10.29 -18.72 -16.60
C TRP A 156 9.49 -19.74 -17.42
N GLU A 157 9.84 -21.04 -17.35
CA GLU A 157 9.10 -22.08 -18.06
C GLU A 157 7.65 -22.21 -17.56
N ASN A 158 7.43 -22.06 -16.25
CA ASN A 158 6.10 -22.08 -15.66
C ASN A 158 5.24 -20.91 -16.17
N GLY A 159 5.80 -19.69 -16.22
CA GLY A 159 5.08 -18.53 -16.76
C GLY A 159 4.77 -18.69 -18.26
N TRP A 160 5.70 -19.23 -19.04
CA TRP A 160 5.48 -19.51 -20.47
C TRP A 160 4.37 -20.55 -20.68
N MET A 161 4.36 -21.62 -19.88
CA MET A 161 3.33 -22.66 -19.95
C MET A 161 1.95 -22.16 -19.51
N GLU A 162 1.87 -21.31 -18.48
CA GLU A 162 0.60 -20.71 -18.07
C GLU A 162 0.01 -19.84 -19.19
N ALA A 163 0.82 -18.98 -19.81
CA ALA A 163 0.38 -18.19 -20.95
C ALA A 163 -0.08 -19.06 -22.14
N ALA A 164 0.50 -20.25 -22.32
CA ALA A 164 0.10 -21.19 -23.37
C ALA A 164 -1.20 -21.94 -23.05
N ASP A 165 -1.50 -22.18 -21.77
CA ASP A 165 -2.75 -22.80 -21.31
C ASP A 165 -3.93 -21.82 -21.36
N GLU A 166 -3.67 -20.53 -21.11
CA GLU A 166 -4.64 -19.45 -21.21
C GLU A 166 -4.97 -19.01 -22.65
N GLU A 167 -4.19 -19.42 -23.65
CA GLU A 167 -4.53 -19.19 -25.04
C GLU A 167 -5.73 -20.08 -25.43
N PRO A 168 -6.86 -19.49 -25.87
CA PRO A 168 -8.00 -20.28 -26.29
C PRO A 168 -7.58 -21.14 -27.47
N LYS A 169 -7.67 -22.46 -27.32
CA LYS A 169 -7.51 -23.43 -28.42
C LYS A 169 -8.56 -23.10 -29.48
N GLY A 170 -8.14 -22.36 -30.51
CA GLY A 170 -8.90 -22.16 -31.74
C GLY A 170 -9.15 -23.46 -32.47
#